data_AF-A0AAE7USI0-F1
#
_entry.id   AF-A0AAE7USI0-F1
#
_cell.length_a   1.000
_cell.length_b   1.000
_cell.length_c   1.000
_cell.angle_alpha   90.00
_cell.angle_beta   90.00
_cell.angle_gamma   90.00
#
_symmetry.space_group_name_H-M   'P 1'
#
loop_
_entity.id
_entity.type
_entity.pdbx_description
1 polymer ?
#
loop_
_entity_poly.entity_id
_entity_poly.type
_entity_poly.pdbx_seq_one_letter_code
_entity_poly.pdbx_strand_id
1 'polypeptide(L)'
;MPDPAETIKLLAQFTGADLTRKLSGIEGAVRGITADQCNAFLEKAGAGREVLSAAAEMKWLAGQINVTIHALGILLCLPHILEPGEEVQSVSLGAGNTGRDFDLETNYRVAEFKFIRWRGGAESIRQNGIFKDYLMLAEYETEKRKYLYLLGLEHALKFFNGGRAISSVLSRNGKVSELFADRYGDQFRTVRDYFAIHGDAVRIEDVSPWLSELAGDLVTEPDAEDDGM
;
A
#
# COMPACT_ATOMS: atom_id res chain seq x y z
N MET A 1 23.07 7.57 -11.48
CA MET A 1 22.20 6.40 -11.23
C MET A 1 22.43 5.43 -12.38
N PRO A 2 22.59 4.13 -12.11
CA PRO A 2 22.58 3.11 -13.15
C PRO A 2 21.37 3.25 -14.07
N ASP A 3 21.51 2.81 -15.30
CA ASP A 3 20.41 2.77 -16.26
C ASP A 3 19.40 1.69 -15.84
N PRO A 4 18.11 2.01 -15.62
CA PRO A 4 17.08 1.01 -15.29
C PRO A 4 17.05 -0.17 -16.27
N ALA A 5 17.33 0.08 -17.56
CA ALA A 5 17.40 -0.97 -18.56
C ALA A 5 18.55 -1.96 -18.29
N GLU A 6 19.69 -1.46 -17.82
CA GLU A 6 20.83 -2.31 -17.45
C GLU A 6 20.56 -3.08 -16.15
N THR A 7 19.91 -2.46 -15.17
CA THR A 7 19.48 -3.14 -13.93
C THR A 7 18.53 -4.30 -14.24
N ILE A 8 17.53 -4.08 -15.11
CA ILE A 8 16.63 -5.15 -15.56
C ILE A 8 17.41 -6.25 -16.30
N LYS A 9 18.33 -5.88 -17.18
CA LYS A 9 19.13 -6.83 -17.96
C LYS A 9 20.02 -7.71 -17.07
N LEU A 10 20.74 -7.13 -16.11
CA LEU A 10 21.59 -7.86 -15.17
C LEU A 10 20.77 -8.83 -14.32
N LEU A 11 19.61 -8.38 -13.82
CA LEU A 11 18.70 -9.24 -13.07
C LEU A 11 18.14 -10.37 -13.91
N ALA A 12 17.64 -10.08 -15.13
CA ALA A 12 17.10 -11.10 -16.03
C ALA A 12 18.13 -12.17 -16.40
N GLN A 13 19.40 -11.79 -16.60
CA GLN A 13 20.49 -12.73 -16.84
C GLN A 13 20.77 -13.60 -15.60
N PHE A 14 20.72 -13.02 -14.41
CA PHE A 14 20.90 -13.77 -13.19
C PHE A 14 19.70 -14.65 -12.83
N THR A 15 18.46 -14.22 -13.00
CA THR A 15 17.29 -15.05 -12.69
C THR A 15 17.08 -16.14 -13.74
N GLY A 16 17.42 -15.85 -15.01
CA GLY A 16 17.03 -16.70 -16.13
C GLY A 16 15.50 -16.80 -16.23
N ALA A 17 15.02 -17.86 -16.90
CA ALA A 17 13.60 -18.12 -17.04
C ALA A 17 12.94 -18.78 -15.80
N ASP A 18 13.74 -19.36 -14.91
CA ASP A 18 13.28 -20.10 -13.72
C ASP A 18 14.33 -19.94 -12.61
N LEU A 19 14.06 -19.00 -11.70
CA LEU A 19 14.98 -18.67 -10.61
C LEU A 19 15.18 -19.86 -9.68
N THR A 20 14.12 -20.56 -9.31
CA THR A 20 14.17 -21.72 -8.39
C THR A 20 15.07 -22.81 -8.95
N ARG A 21 14.92 -23.15 -10.24
CA ARG A 21 15.80 -24.13 -10.90
C ARG A 21 17.25 -23.67 -10.91
N LYS A 22 17.50 -22.39 -11.21
CA LYS A 22 18.85 -21.84 -11.24
C LYS A 22 19.52 -21.86 -9.87
N LEU A 23 18.80 -21.46 -8.82
CA LEU A 23 19.30 -21.49 -7.44
C LEU A 23 19.63 -22.92 -7.00
N SER A 24 18.76 -23.89 -7.27
CA SER A 24 19.02 -25.30 -6.97
C SER A 24 20.30 -25.82 -7.65
N GLY A 25 20.56 -25.40 -8.90
CA GLY A 25 21.80 -25.72 -9.60
C GLY A 25 23.04 -25.11 -8.95
N ILE A 26 22.95 -23.85 -8.52
CA ILE A 26 24.03 -23.14 -7.81
C ILE A 26 24.30 -23.81 -6.45
N GLU A 27 23.26 -24.16 -5.70
CA GLU A 27 23.35 -24.86 -4.40
C GLU A 27 24.00 -26.24 -4.51
N GLY A 28 23.74 -26.97 -5.59
CA GLY A 28 24.40 -28.23 -5.88
C GLY A 28 25.88 -28.03 -6.20
N ALA A 29 26.19 -27.04 -7.06
CA ALA A 29 27.53 -26.80 -7.59
C ALA A 29 28.49 -26.12 -6.60
N VAL A 30 27.97 -25.37 -5.61
CA VAL A 30 28.80 -24.68 -4.61
C VAL A 30 29.40 -25.64 -3.56
N ARG A 31 28.82 -26.85 -3.41
CA ARG A 31 29.28 -27.82 -2.41
C ARG A 31 30.72 -28.25 -2.69
N GLY A 32 31.59 -28.10 -1.70
CA GLY A 32 32.99 -28.51 -1.79
C GLY A 32 33.90 -27.50 -2.49
N ILE A 33 33.38 -26.33 -2.91
CA ILE A 33 34.20 -25.22 -3.41
C ILE A 33 35.10 -24.70 -2.29
N THR A 34 36.38 -24.53 -2.60
CA THR A 34 37.39 -23.98 -1.69
C THR A 34 37.56 -22.46 -1.88
N ALA A 35 38.24 -21.80 -0.95
CA ALA A 35 38.42 -20.35 -0.98
C ALA A 35 39.12 -19.84 -2.25
N ASP A 36 40.08 -20.60 -2.78
CA ASP A 36 40.80 -20.31 -4.04
C ASP A 36 39.92 -20.50 -5.30
N GLN A 37 38.86 -21.29 -5.20
CA GLN A 37 37.91 -21.55 -6.29
C GLN A 37 36.70 -20.60 -6.27
N CYS A 38 36.45 -19.91 -5.16
CA CYS A 38 35.26 -19.10 -4.94
C CYS A 38 35.04 -18.03 -6.02
N ASN A 39 36.08 -17.27 -6.38
CA ASN A 39 35.92 -16.19 -7.36
C ASN A 39 35.53 -16.72 -8.74
N ALA A 40 36.19 -17.77 -9.21
CA ALA A 40 35.86 -18.41 -10.49
C ALA A 40 34.45 -19.03 -10.46
N PHE A 41 34.04 -19.58 -9.32
CA PHE A 41 32.68 -20.09 -9.15
C PHE A 41 31.64 -18.96 -9.24
N LEU A 42 31.84 -17.84 -8.53
CA LEU A 42 30.91 -16.70 -8.53
C LEU A 42 30.78 -16.09 -9.93
N GLU A 43 31.89 -15.91 -10.65
CA GLU A 43 31.89 -15.46 -12.05
C GLU A 43 31.07 -16.40 -12.94
N LYS A 44 31.30 -17.73 -12.84
CA LYS A 44 30.56 -18.73 -13.61
C LYS A 44 29.06 -18.76 -13.26
N ALA A 45 28.71 -18.54 -12.00
CA ALA A 45 27.32 -18.47 -11.55
C ALA A 45 26.62 -17.15 -11.98
N GLY A 46 27.39 -16.16 -12.44
CA GLY A 46 26.89 -14.80 -12.69
C GLY A 46 26.48 -14.08 -11.40
N ALA A 47 27.03 -14.49 -10.25
CA ALA A 47 26.70 -13.97 -8.92
C ALA A 47 27.63 -12.82 -8.53
N GLY A 48 27.80 -11.84 -9.42
CA GLY A 48 28.70 -10.70 -9.25
C GLY A 48 28.11 -9.59 -8.37
N ARG A 49 28.98 -8.64 -7.96
CA ARG A 49 28.59 -7.48 -7.15
C ARG A 49 27.63 -6.55 -7.90
N GLU A 50 27.78 -6.46 -9.21
CA GLU A 50 26.93 -5.71 -10.12
C GLU A 50 25.49 -6.22 -10.11
N VAL A 51 25.27 -7.53 -10.07
CA VAL A 51 23.94 -8.13 -9.98
C VAL A 51 23.30 -7.85 -8.62
N LEU A 52 24.06 -7.96 -7.53
CA LEU A 52 23.58 -7.60 -6.20
C LEU A 52 23.21 -6.11 -6.11
N SER A 53 24.03 -5.24 -6.69
CA SER A 53 23.74 -3.80 -6.78
C SER A 53 22.47 -3.53 -7.58
N ALA A 54 22.29 -4.20 -8.72
CA ALA A 54 21.08 -4.11 -9.54
C ALA A 54 19.84 -4.57 -8.75
N ALA A 55 19.95 -5.65 -7.96
CA ALA A 55 18.85 -6.12 -7.11
C ALA A 55 18.47 -5.11 -6.02
N ALA A 56 19.47 -4.51 -5.37
CA ALA A 56 19.25 -3.47 -4.37
C ALA A 56 18.58 -2.22 -4.97
N GLU A 57 19.00 -1.81 -6.16
CA GLU A 57 18.41 -0.68 -6.87
C GLU A 57 16.99 -0.97 -7.33
N MET A 58 16.74 -2.14 -7.93
CA MET A 58 15.38 -2.54 -8.33
C MET A 58 14.46 -2.60 -7.12
N LYS A 59 14.92 -3.13 -5.97
CA LYS A 59 14.16 -3.14 -4.72
C LYS A 59 13.85 -1.73 -4.24
N TRP A 60 14.81 -0.81 -4.34
CA TRP A 60 14.60 0.60 -3.99
C TRP A 60 13.57 1.25 -4.92
N LEU A 61 13.70 1.09 -6.24
CA LEU A 61 12.75 1.59 -7.24
C LEU A 61 11.35 1.04 -7.02
N ALA A 62 11.21 -0.28 -6.85
CA ALA A 62 9.94 -0.94 -6.57
C ALA A 62 9.29 -0.38 -5.29
N GLY A 63 10.09 -0.12 -4.25
CA GLY A 63 9.61 0.51 -3.02
C GLY A 63 9.07 1.93 -3.20
N GLN A 64 9.55 2.68 -4.20
CA GLN A 64 9.05 4.01 -4.52
C GLN A 64 7.75 3.99 -5.33
N ILE A 65 7.45 2.91 -6.07
CA ILE A 65 6.27 2.83 -6.94
C ILE A 65 4.98 3.10 -6.16
N ASN A 66 4.82 2.51 -4.97
CA ASN A 66 3.63 2.73 -4.15
C ASN A 66 3.45 4.22 -3.75
N VAL A 67 4.55 4.90 -3.44
CA VAL A 67 4.54 6.33 -3.12
C VAL A 67 4.21 7.16 -4.36
N THR A 68 4.78 6.81 -5.51
CA THR A 68 4.50 7.47 -6.79
C THR A 68 3.04 7.32 -7.19
N ILE A 69 2.48 6.11 -7.10
CA ILE A 69 1.06 5.85 -7.37
C ILE A 69 0.18 6.70 -6.45
N HIS A 70 0.50 6.75 -5.16
CA HIS A 70 -0.26 7.55 -4.20
C HIS A 70 -0.21 9.05 -4.51
N ALA A 71 0.99 9.60 -4.72
CA ALA A 71 1.17 11.00 -5.06
C ALA A 71 0.42 11.40 -6.34
N LEU A 72 0.60 10.61 -7.41
CA LEU A 72 -0.06 10.86 -8.69
C LEU A 72 -1.56 10.68 -8.59
N GLY A 73 -2.04 9.65 -7.89
CA GLY A 73 -3.46 9.42 -7.68
C GLY A 73 -4.16 10.60 -7.01
N ILE A 74 -3.55 11.20 -5.98
CA ILE A 74 -4.09 12.40 -5.34
C ILE A 74 -4.10 13.57 -6.33
N LEU A 75 -2.96 13.87 -6.95
CA LEU A 75 -2.81 15.02 -7.85
C LEU A 75 -3.78 14.96 -9.03
N LEU A 76 -4.00 13.77 -9.59
CA LEU A 76 -4.92 13.54 -10.69
C LEU A 76 -6.39 13.61 -10.27
N CYS A 77 -6.73 13.39 -9.00
CA CYS A 77 -8.08 13.60 -8.49
C CYS A 77 -8.44 15.09 -8.29
N LEU A 78 -7.46 15.95 -7.99
CA LEU A 78 -7.71 17.35 -7.61
C LEU A 78 -8.62 18.12 -8.59
N PRO A 79 -8.41 18.06 -9.92
CA PRO A 79 -9.27 18.79 -10.87
C PRO A 79 -10.74 18.33 -10.87
N HIS A 80 -11.02 17.13 -10.37
CA HIS A 80 -12.34 16.53 -10.37
C HIS A 80 -13.08 16.73 -9.05
N ILE A 81 -12.35 16.84 -7.93
CA ILE A 81 -12.95 16.98 -6.61
C ILE A 81 -13.03 18.43 -6.14
N LEU A 82 -12.13 19.31 -6.58
CA LEU A 82 -12.12 20.71 -6.15
C LEU A 82 -13.30 21.49 -6.73
N GLU A 83 -14.01 22.20 -5.86
CA GLU A 83 -15.10 23.08 -6.24
C GLU A 83 -14.59 24.51 -6.56
N PRO A 84 -15.35 25.33 -7.31
CA PRO A 84 -15.01 26.73 -7.51
C PRO A 84 -14.82 27.47 -6.17
N GLY A 85 -13.67 28.09 -5.96
CA GLY A 85 -13.32 28.78 -4.71
C GLY A 85 -12.77 27.87 -3.61
N GLU A 86 -12.63 26.57 -3.88
CA GLU A 86 -11.93 25.65 -2.99
C GLU A 86 -10.42 25.75 -3.21
N GLU A 87 -9.68 25.97 -2.12
CA GLU A 87 -8.23 26.16 -2.11
C GLU A 87 -7.55 25.04 -1.34
N VAL A 88 -6.57 24.40 -1.96
CA VAL A 88 -5.72 23.42 -1.31
C VAL A 88 -4.84 24.12 -0.28
N GLN A 89 -5.06 23.80 0.99
CA GLN A 89 -4.23 24.30 2.10
C GLN A 89 -3.04 23.39 2.33
N SER A 90 -3.23 22.08 2.08
CA SER A 90 -2.24 21.06 2.40
C SER A 90 -2.50 19.76 1.61
N VAL A 91 -1.45 19.17 1.04
CA VAL A 91 -1.39 17.79 0.53
C VAL A 91 -0.21 17.00 1.13
N SER A 92 -0.41 15.73 1.47
CA SER A 92 0.65 14.78 1.85
C SER A 92 0.90 13.80 0.70
N LEU A 93 2.02 13.95 -0.01
CA LEU A 93 2.32 13.20 -1.25
C LEU A 93 3.41 12.12 -1.08
N GLY A 94 4.09 12.06 0.07
CA GLY A 94 5.29 11.24 0.26
C GLY A 94 5.17 10.21 1.39
N ALA A 95 6.03 9.19 1.34
CA ALA A 95 6.15 8.22 2.43
C ALA A 95 6.64 8.89 3.72
N GLY A 96 5.97 8.56 4.82
CA GLY A 96 6.26 9.16 6.12
C GLY A 96 5.49 10.46 6.25
N ASN A 97 4.37 10.37 6.98
CA ASN A 97 3.50 11.46 7.27
C ASN A 97 4.31 12.71 7.64
N THR A 98 4.31 13.73 6.77
CA THR A 98 5.20 14.91 6.85
C THR A 98 4.82 15.87 8.00
N GLY A 99 4.21 15.34 9.06
CA GLY A 99 3.58 16.07 10.14
C GLY A 99 2.15 16.53 9.82
N ARG A 100 1.48 15.90 8.84
CA ARG A 100 0.12 16.27 8.42
C ARG A 100 -0.91 15.28 8.93
N ASP A 101 -2.14 15.72 9.14
CA ASP A 101 -3.17 14.82 9.68
C ASP A 101 -3.88 14.01 8.59
N PHE A 102 -3.89 14.53 7.35
CA PHE A 102 -4.62 13.95 6.21
C PHE A 102 -3.81 14.03 4.91
N ASP A 103 -4.18 13.19 3.95
CA ASP A 103 -3.64 13.21 2.58
C ASP A 103 -3.97 14.51 1.85
N LEU A 104 -5.17 15.07 2.06
CA LEU A 104 -5.60 16.34 1.51
C LEU A 104 -6.37 17.15 2.55
N GLU A 105 -6.04 18.43 2.63
CA GLU A 105 -6.79 19.43 3.35
C GLU A 105 -6.97 20.68 2.49
N THR A 106 -8.21 21.13 2.38
CA THR A 106 -8.61 22.36 1.71
C THR A 106 -9.33 23.27 2.70
N ASN A 107 -9.71 24.46 2.25
CA ASN A 107 -10.63 25.30 3.01
C ASN A 107 -12.02 24.66 3.20
N TYR A 108 -12.42 23.66 2.40
CA TYR A 108 -13.75 23.04 2.47
C TYR A 108 -13.76 21.58 2.94
N ARG A 109 -12.65 20.84 2.85
CA ARG A 109 -12.62 19.42 3.19
C ARG A 109 -11.31 18.94 3.76
N VAL A 110 -11.38 17.81 4.45
CA VAL A 110 -10.27 16.91 4.77
C VAL A 110 -10.52 15.57 4.11
N ALA A 111 -9.47 14.93 3.60
CA ALA A 111 -9.63 13.67 2.90
C ALA A 111 -8.45 12.72 3.01
N GLU A 112 -8.76 11.43 2.94
CA GLU A 112 -7.83 10.31 2.83
C GLU A 112 -8.04 9.61 1.49
N PHE A 113 -6.94 9.12 0.90
CA PHE A 113 -6.96 8.37 -0.35
C PHE A 113 -6.40 6.97 -0.13
N LYS A 114 -7.11 5.96 -0.65
CA LYS A 114 -6.62 4.57 -0.68
C LYS A 114 -6.80 3.96 -2.05
N PHE A 115 -5.70 3.89 -2.79
CA PHE A 115 -5.62 3.23 -4.08
C PHE A 115 -5.34 1.74 -3.91
N ILE A 116 -6.32 1.02 -3.35
CA ILE A 116 -6.19 -0.42 -3.08
C ILE A 116 -6.77 -1.22 -4.24
N ARG A 117 -5.93 -2.07 -4.84
CA ARG A 117 -6.38 -3.12 -5.75
C ARG A 117 -6.62 -4.42 -4.96
N TRP A 118 -7.88 -4.73 -4.70
CA TRP A 118 -8.30 -5.96 -4.01
C TRP A 118 -7.96 -7.19 -4.85
N ARG A 119 -7.20 -8.14 -4.30
CA ARG A 119 -6.80 -9.39 -4.97
C ARG A 119 -7.72 -10.56 -4.61
N GLY A 120 -8.49 -10.41 -3.52
CA GLY A 120 -9.29 -11.49 -2.95
C GLY A 120 -8.51 -12.26 -1.88
N GLY A 121 -9.18 -13.14 -1.15
CA GLY A 121 -8.57 -13.83 -0.02
C GLY A 121 -8.42 -12.95 1.24
N ALA A 122 -7.33 -13.12 1.99
CA ALA A 122 -7.13 -12.49 3.29
C ALA A 122 -6.66 -11.03 3.19
N GLU A 123 -7.58 -10.11 2.92
CA GLU A 123 -7.31 -8.66 2.75
C GLU A 123 -7.21 -7.87 4.07
N SER A 124 -6.83 -8.54 5.16
CA SER A 124 -6.95 -8.02 6.54
C SER A 124 -6.16 -6.73 6.78
N ILE A 125 -4.92 -6.65 6.27
CA ILE A 125 -4.05 -5.48 6.43
C ILE A 125 -4.67 -4.24 5.77
N ARG A 126 -5.16 -4.39 4.54
CA ARG A 126 -5.78 -3.32 3.76
C ARG A 126 -7.10 -2.86 4.37
N GLN A 127 -7.93 -3.82 4.80
CA GLN A 127 -9.17 -3.52 5.54
C GLN A 127 -8.89 -2.74 6.82
N ASN A 128 -7.89 -3.16 7.60
CA ASN A 128 -7.51 -2.47 8.83
C ASN A 128 -7.06 -1.02 8.55
N GLY A 129 -6.28 -0.81 7.48
CA GLY A 129 -5.88 0.51 7.03
C GLY A 129 -7.08 1.41 6.70
N ILE A 130 -8.00 0.93 5.86
CA ILE A 130 -9.21 1.69 5.49
C ILE A 130 -10.06 2.04 6.73
N PHE A 131 -10.28 1.09 7.64
CA PHE A 131 -11.07 1.37 8.84
C PHE A 131 -10.42 2.42 9.74
N LYS A 132 -9.10 2.32 9.93
CA LYS A 132 -8.33 3.29 10.69
C LYS A 132 -8.51 4.69 10.11
N ASP A 133 -8.36 4.85 8.80
CA ASP A 133 -8.44 6.18 8.18
C ASP A 133 -9.87 6.72 8.15
N TYR A 134 -10.87 5.86 7.96
CA TYR A 134 -12.28 6.21 8.17
C TYR A 134 -12.54 6.72 9.58
N LEU A 135 -12.08 5.97 10.60
CA LEU A 135 -12.26 6.33 12.00
C LEU A 135 -11.59 7.66 12.32
N MET A 136 -10.35 7.87 11.88
CA MET A 136 -9.63 9.13 12.09
C MET A 136 -10.37 10.33 11.46
N LEU A 137 -10.90 10.17 10.24
CA LEU A 137 -11.75 11.19 9.62
C LEU A 137 -13.03 11.43 10.42
N ALA A 138 -13.74 10.36 10.78
CA ALA A 138 -15.01 10.43 11.51
C ALA A 138 -14.83 11.17 12.84
N GLU A 139 -13.76 10.88 13.58
CA GLU A 139 -13.49 11.48 14.89
C GLU A 139 -12.86 12.88 14.85
N TYR A 140 -12.36 13.32 13.71
CA TYR A 140 -11.70 14.62 13.60
C TYR A 140 -12.70 15.77 13.77
N GLU A 141 -12.47 16.65 14.75
CA GLU A 141 -13.35 17.78 15.02
C GLU A 141 -13.09 18.92 14.04
N THR A 142 -14.00 19.10 13.07
CA THR A 142 -13.91 20.16 12.07
C THR A 142 -15.28 20.44 11.44
N GLU A 143 -15.47 21.66 10.93
CA GLU A 143 -16.61 22.01 10.08
C GLU A 143 -16.39 21.60 8.61
N LYS A 144 -15.16 21.22 8.25
CA LYS A 144 -14.81 20.76 6.91
C LYS A 144 -15.51 19.44 6.61
N ARG A 145 -15.88 19.23 5.35
CA ARG A 145 -16.40 17.95 4.89
C ARG A 145 -15.32 16.88 4.96
N LYS A 146 -15.70 15.64 5.26
CA LYS A 146 -14.76 14.51 5.43
C LYS A 146 -14.96 13.52 4.30
N TYR A 147 -13.88 13.17 3.61
CA TYR A 147 -13.91 12.27 2.46
C TYR A 147 -12.92 11.13 2.57
N LEU A 148 -13.34 9.94 2.17
CA LEU A 148 -12.50 8.79 1.97
C LEU A 148 -12.63 8.35 0.50
N TYR A 149 -11.59 8.62 -0.27
CA TYR A 149 -11.55 8.34 -1.70
C TYR A 149 -10.91 6.99 -1.97
N LEU A 150 -11.62 6.11 -2.69
CA LEU A 150 -11.22 4.72 -2.93
C LEU A 150 -11.23 4.37 -4.43
N LEU A 151 -10.45 3.36 -4.83
CA LEU A 151 -10.62 2.68 -6.11
C LEU A 151 -11.64 1.55 -5.97
N GLY A 152 -12.88 1.83 -6.41
CA GLY A 152 -13.99 0.90 -6.31
C GLY A 152 -14.49 0.76 -4.87
N LEU A 153 -15.81 0.62 -4.72
CA LEU A 153 -16.45 0.63 -3.39
C LEU A 153 -16.87 -0.74 -2.88
N GLU A 154 -17.03 -1.73 -3.77
CA GLU A 154 -17.67 -3.00 -3.42
C GLU A 154 -17.00 -3.71 -2.23
N HIS A 155 -15.68 -3.88 -2.30
CA HIS A 155 -14.94 -4.57 -1.24
C HIS A 155 -14.92 -3.79 0.07
N ALA A 156 -14.72 -2.47 0.00
CA ALA A 156 -14.68 -1.61 1.17
C ALA A 156 -16.05 -1.59 1.87
N LEU A 157 -17.14 -1.38 1.12
CA LEU A 157 -18.49 -1.36 1.68
C LEU A 157 -18.90 -2.74 2.22
N LYS A 158 -18.51 -3.84 1.57
CA LYS A 158 -18.71 -5.19 2.11
C LYS A 158 -17.98 -5.39 3.44
N PHE A 159 -16.77 -4.85 3.56
CA PHE A 159 -16.00 -4.89 4.80
C PHE A 159 -16.61 -4.00 5.91
N PHE A 160 -17.00 -2.76 5.60
CA PHE A 160 -17.66 -1.86 6.55
C PHE A 160 -18.99 -2.42 7.05
N ASN A 161 -19.74 -3.07 6.16
CA ASN A 161 -20.93 -3.82 6.52
C ASN A 161 -20.62 -5.25 7.00
N GLY A 162 -19.36 -5.57 7.31
CA GLY A 162 -18.89 -6.88 7.74
C GLY A 162 -18.79 -7.03 9.26
N GLY A 163 -18.86 -8.26 9.75
CA GLY A 163 -18.82 -8.58 11.18
C GLY A 163 -17.42 -8.70 11.78
N ARG A 164 -16.37 -8.13 11.18
CA ARG A 164 -15.02 -8.21 11.75
C ARG A 164 -14.97 -7.47 13.09
N ALA A 165 -14.38 -8.10 14.10
CA ALA A 165 -14.25 -7.50 15.42
C ALA A 165 -13.34 -6.26 15.38
N ILE A 166 -13.77 -5.16 16.02
CA ILE A 166 -12.98 -3.91 16.06
C ILE A 166 -11.63 -4.14 16.74
N SER A 167 -11.60 -4.92 17.82
CA SER A 167 -10.36 -5.31 18.51
C SER A 167 -9.35 -6.01 17.59
N SER A 168 -9.82 -6.83 16.64
CA SER A 168 -8.97 -7.45 15.63
C SER A 168 -8.47 -6.43 14.60
N VAL A 169 -9.35 -5.53 14.16
CA VAL A 169 -9.05 -4.51 13.15
C VAL A 169 -8.03 -3.49 13.64
N LEU A 170 -8.15 -3.06 14.90
CA LEU A 170 -7.28 -2.06 15.52
C LEU A 170 -6.05 -2.65 16.24
N SER A 171 -5.93 -3.98 16.29
CA SER A 171 -4.89 -4.71 17.05
C SER A 171 -3.44 -4.26 16.81
N ARG A 172 -3.13 -3.74 15.61
CA ARG A 172 -1.77 -3.29 15.23
C ARG A 172 -1.58 -1.78 15.37
N ASN A 173 -2.57 -1.04 15.86
CA ASN A 173 -2.51 0.41 16.02
C ASN A 173 -2.95 0.83 17.43
N GLY A 174 -2.03 0.74 18.39
CA GLY A 174 -2.29 0.98 19.81
C GLY A 174 -2.94 2.33 20.09
N LYS A 175 -2.43 3.42 19.49
CA LYS A 175 -2.99 4.78 19.67
C LYS A 175 -4.43 4.89 19.21
N VAL A 176 -4.76 4.33 18.05
CA VAL A 176 -6.13 4.37 17.52
C VAL A 176 -7.05 3.45 18.33
N SER A 177 -6.53 2.31 18.79
CA SER A 177 -7.27 1.41 19.67
C SER A 177 -7.59 2.05 21.02
N GLU A 178 -6.65 2.78 21.62
CA GLU A 178 -6.84 3.54 22.86
C GLU A 178 -7.87 4.64 22.66
N LEU A 179 -7.73 5.46 21.60
CA LEU A 179 -8.69 6.50 21.27
C LEU A 179 -10.11 5.95 21.10
N PHE A 180 -10.25 4.80 20.44
CA PHE A 180 -11.55 4.15 20.28
C PHE A 180 -12.12 3.66 21.61
N ALA A 181 -11.30 3.01 22.44
CA ALA A 181 -11.70 2.49 23.74
C ALA A 181 -12.09 3.61 24.72
N ASP A 182 -11.34 4.72 24.73
CA ASP A 182 -11.63 5.88 25.58
C ASP A 182 -12.96 6.54 25.23
N ARG A 183 -13.31 6.58 23.94
CA ARG A 183 -14.54 7.22 23.45
C ARG A 183 -15.76 6.33 23.53
N TYR A 184 -15.62 5.03 23.24
CA TYR A 184 -16.75 4.12 23.05
C TYR A 184 -16.79 2.93 24.00
N GLY A 185 -15.68 2.62 24.68
CA GLY A 185 -15.56 1.40 25.48
C GLY A 185 -16.00 0.16 24.70
N ASP A 186 -16.91 -0.62 25.28
CA ASP A 186 -17.45 -1.85 24.68
C ASP A 186 -18.74 -1.66 23.87
N GLN A 187 -19.11 -0.41 23.54
CA GLN A 187 -20.36 -0.09 22.83
C GLN A 187 -20.43 -0.76 21.45
N PHE A 188 -19.31 -0.84 20.74
CA PHE A 188 -19.23 -1.40 19.39
C PHE A 188 -18.29 -2.61 19.38
N ARG A 189 -18.80 -3.77 18.96
CA ARG A 189 -18.00 -5.01 18.92
C ARG A 189 -17.42 -5.27 17.55
N THR A 190 -18.18 -4.94 16.50
CA THR A 190 -17.81 -5.18 15.11
C THR A 190 -17.77 -3.90 14.30
N VAL A 191 -17.04 -3.93 13.18
CA VAL A 191 -16.97 -2.81 12.23
C VAL A 191 -18.37 -2.38 11.79
N ARG A 192 -19.26 -3.34 11.50
CA ARG A 192 -20.67 -3.08 11.17
C ARG A 192 -21.40 -2.30 12.26
N ASP A 193 -21.19 -2.63 13.53
CA ASP A 193 -21.90 -1.96 14.64
C ASP A 193 -21.57 -0.46 14.68
N TYR A 194 -20.27 -0.13 14.56
CA TYR A 194 -19.82 1.26 14.51
C TYR A 194 -20.32 1.95 13.23
N PHE A 195 -20.14 1.30 12.07
CA PHE A 195 -20.49 1.88 10.78
C PHE A 195 -21.99 2.10 10.61
N ALA A 196 -22.85 1.28 11.23
CA ALA A 196 -24.29 1.48 11.19
C ALA A 196 -24.76 2.78 11.87
N ILE A 197 -24.00 3.29 12.83
CA ILE A 197 -24.31 4.54 13.56
C ILE A 197 -23.54 5.73 12.99
N HIS A 198 -22.28 5.53 12.62
CA HIS A 198 -21.38 6.59 12.19
C HIS A 198 -21.13 6.63 10.68
N GLY A 199 -21.87 5.83 9.88
CA GLY A 199 -21.65 5.64 8.43
C GLY A 199 -21.73 6.91 7.59
N ASP A 200 -22.50 7.91 8.05
CA ASP A 200 -22.67 9.18 7.36
C ASP A 200 -21.65 10.25 7.79
N ALA A 201 -20.76 9.95 8.74
CA ALA A 201 -19.75 10.90 9.24
C ALA A 201 -18.66 11.21 8.21
N VAL A 202 -18.43 10.32 7.25
CA VAL A 202 -17.42 10.45 6.20
C VAL A 202 -18.03 10.01 4.87
N ARG A 203 -17.89 10.84 3.83
CA ARG A 203 -18.32 10.48 2.48
C ARG A 203 -17.31 9.53 1.86
N ILE A 204 -17.75 8.35 1.46
CA ILE A 204 -16.92 7.37 0.75
C ILE A 204 -17.23 7.47 -0.74
N GLU A 205 -16.24 7.88 -1.54
CA GLU A 205 -16.43 8.13 -2.98
C GLU A 205 -15.44 7.33 -3.84
N ASP A 206 -15.92 6.93 -5.02
CA ASP A 206 -15.14 6.17 -6.00
C ASP A 206 -14.42 7.13 -6.95
N VAL A 207 -13.09 7.03 -6.98
CA VAL A 207 -12.25 7.84 -7.88
C VAL A 207 -11.74 7.07 -9.09
N SER A 208 -12.16 5.81 -9.25
CA SER A 208 -11.82 4.98 -10.42
C SER A 208 -12.14 5.65 -11.77
N PRO A 209 -13.24 6.42 -11.93
CA PRO A 209 -13.53 7.11 -13.19
C PRO A 209 -12.45 8.09 -13.65
N TRP A 210 -11.62 8.59 -12.73
CA TRP A 210 -10.55 9.55 -13.02
C TRP A 210 -9.16 8.92 -13.06
N LEU A 211 -9.03 7.69 -12.56
CA LEU A 211 -7.78 6.95 -12.42
C LEU A 211 -7.86 5.59 -13.13
N SER A 212 -8.31 5.60 -14.38
CA SER A 212 -8.57 4.38 -15.16
C SER A 212 -7.35 3.48 -15.32
N GLU A 213 -6.15 4.05 -15.27
CA GLU A 213 -4.86 3.38 -15.35
C GLU A 213 -4.59 2.52 -14.11
N LEU A 214 -5.10 2.95 -12.95
CA LEU A 214 -5.02 2.17 -11.70
C LEU A 214 -6.21 1.22 -11.54
N ALA A 215 -7.35 1.54 -12.16
CA ALA A 215 -8.53 0.68 -12.18
C ALA A 215 -8.39 -0.47 -13.20
N GLY A 216 -7.58 -0.31 -14.24
CA GLY A 216 -7.28 -1.32 -15.25
C GLY A 216 -6.17 -2.31 -14.83
N ASP A 217 -6.04 -3.40 -15.59
CA ASP A 217 -5.07 -4.50 -15.37
C ASP A 217 -3.61 -4.08 -15.62
N LEU A 218 -3.07 -3.13 -14.84
CA LEU A 218 -1.64 -2.86 -14.84
C LEU A 218 -0.96 -3.68 -13.73
N VAL A 219 -0.34 -4.77 -14.20
CA VAL A 219 0.64 -5.64 -13.54
C VAL A 219 0.12 -6.40 -12.31
N THR A 220 -0.13 -7.69 -12.50
CA THR A 220 -0.13 -8.69 -11.41
C THR A 220 1.23 -8.61 -10.70
N GLU A 221 1.28 -8.00 -9.52
CA GLU A 221 2.42 -8.26 -8.63
C GLU A 221 2.38 -9.73 -8.23
N PRO A 222 3.51 -10.46 -8.28
CA PRO A 222 3.55 -11.83 -7.81
C PRO A 222 3.11 -11.85 -6.34
N ASP A 223 2.22 -12.78 -6.02
CA ASP A 223 1.81 -13.02 -4.64
C ASP A 223 3.06 -13.25 -3.81
N ALA A 224 3.18 -12.49 -2.71
CA ALA A 224 4.12 -12.85 -1.67
C ALA A 224 3.63 -14.20 -1.14
N GLU A 225 4.29 -15.27 -1.57
CA GLU A 225 4.05 -16.61 -1.05
C GLU A 225 4.12 -16.52 0.48
N ASP A 226 3.05 -17.00 1.09
CA ASP A 226 2.93 -17.25 2.51
C ASP A 226 4.06 -18.24 2.86
N ASP A 227 5.15 -17.75 3.46
CA ASP A 227 6.18 -18.58 4.08
C ASP A 227 5.57 -19.28 5.31
N GLY A 228 4.71 -20.24 5.02
CA GLY A 228 4.14 -21.22 5.92
C GLY A 228 4.84 -22.55 5.70
N MET A 229 6.07 -22.68 6.19
CA MET A 229 6.65 -23.93 6.69
C MET A 229 7.62 -23.65 7.83
#